data_AF-A0A292ZNF0-F1
#
_entry.id   AF-A0A292ZNF0-F1
#
_cell.length_a   1.000
_cell.length_b   1.000
_cell.length_c   1.000
_cell.angle_alpha   90.00
_cell.angle_beta   90.00
_cell.angle_gamma   90.00
#
_symmetry.space_group_name_H-M   'P 1'
#
loop_
_entity.id
_entity.type
_entity.pdbx_description
1 polymer ?
#
loop_
_entity_poly.entity_id
_entity_poly.type
_entity_poly.pdbx_seq_one_letter_code
_entity_poly.pdbx_strand_id
1 'polypeptide(L)'
;MLERLSDLDELILRCRTDEAREHIAEAVASYRGGAYRATIVMSWIAVVFDLMDKVRDLSIGGEAAASRILETFEIYQQQIHSGAQQATKQALEFEREILQKVFNDLSLIDAQQLTDLERLREDRHRCAHPSFNRVGEAFRPPAELARLHLRNAIAHVLSQPPVQGKAALEALKTLVSSAYFPTDLAKAKTQLASSALGHPTPTLVKNFIDALIFGYIELDDGFHQLPQALTALTIVADTHRGIAEPRIGQQFRKIFHKANDEELPTAVAFVAAWPAAWDLLDAANRDRVTHFIEGADYNEIEPSFPFLVHIPDLVPQLKERLLDFNTNQLAALLAEEGLRPIVVDAIIARYLKSNTYNHARIRRTRLLLPVLDHLTPDHIGYLVTKAAENDQVYDETGFPRLLNRIAKLNIIPFAAYKVLVEGSGFTDVLDEEEESDET
;
A
#
# COMPACT_ATOMS: atom_id res chain seq x y z
N MET A 1 -3.70 -16.30 19.65
CA MET A 1 -3.31 -17.21 20.77
C MET A 1 -4.21 -16.87 21.94
N LEU A 2 -5.00 -17.80 22.47
CA LEU A 2 -5.83 -17.55 23.65
C LEU A 2 -4.92 -17.41 24.87
N GLU A 3 -4.78 -16.19 25.39
CA GLU A 3 -4.02 -15.91 26.59
C GLU A 3 -4.74 -16.56 27.79
N ARG A 4 -4.04 -17.40 28.55
CA ARG A 4 -4.56 -18.00 29.79
C ARG A 4 -4.51 -16.95 30.92
N LEU A 5 -4.95 -17.33 32.10
CA LEU A 5 -4.89 -16.46 33.29
C LEU A 5 -3.43 -16.07 33.60
N SER A 6 -3.01 -14.86 33.19
CA SER A 6 -1.62 -14.39 33.31
C SER A 6 -1.25 -14.08 34.75
N ASP A 7 -0.02 -14.36 35.18
CA ASP A 7 0.43 -14.03 36.53
C ASP A 7 0.50 -12.51 36.77
N LEU A 8 0.18 -12.05 37.98
CA LEU A 8 0.15 -10.61 38.29
C LEU A 8 1.56 -9.98 38.29
N ASP A 9 2.60 -10.72 38.69
CA ASP A 9 3.97 -10.20 38.64
C ASP A 9 4.45 -10.12 37.19
N GLU A 10 4.09 -11.11 36.36
CA GLU A 10 4.36 -11.05 34.92
C GLU A 10 3.67 -9.84 34.27
N LEU A 11 2.44 -9.51 34.68
CA LEU A 11 1.73 -8.33 34.18
C LEU A 11 2.43 -7.02 34.59
N ILE A 12 2.93 -6.88 35.82
CA ILE A 12 3.69 -5.69 36.25
C ILE A 12 4.93 -5.50 35.37
N LEU A 13 5.62 -6.59 35.01
CA LEU A 13 6.81 -6.51 34.15
C LEU A 13 6.53 -5.98 32.73
N ARG A 14 5.27 -5.99 32.28
CA ARG A 14 4.86 -5.43 30.99
C ARG A 14 4.67 -3.92 31.01
N CYS A 15 4.60 -3.29 32.18
CA CYS A 15 4.47 -1.84 32.29
C CYS A 15 5.73 -1.15 31.75
N ARG A 16 5.53 -0.05 31.01
CA ARG A 16 6.60 0.63 30.26
C ARG A 16 7.60 1.34 31.17
N THR A 17 7.13 2.12 32.14
CA THR A 17 7.95 2.98 32.98
C THR A 17 8.07 2.44 34.40
N ASP A 18 9.11 2.87 35.11
CA ASP A 18 9.30 2.50 36.52
C ASP A 18 8.20 3.09 37.39
N GLU A 19 7.75 4.31 37.09
CA GLU A 19 6.65 4.98 37.79
C GLU A 19 5.32 4.22 37.62
N ALA A 20 5.02 3.75 36.40
CA ALA A 20 3.83 2.94 36.15
C ALA A 20 3.90 1.60 36.90
N ARG A 21 5.10 0.99 36.97
CA ARG A 21 5.35 -0.23 37.76
C ARG A 21 5.14 -0.01 39.24
N GLU A 22 5.63 1.09 39.79
CA GLU A 22 5.45 1.44 41.20
C GLU A 22 3.97 1.63 41.54
N HIS A 23 3.25 2.45 40.77
CA HIS A 23 1.83 2.70 41.02
C HIS A 23 0.95 1.45 40.93
N ILE A 24 1.20 0.58 39.94
CA ILE A 24 0.39 -0.63 39.78
C ILE A 24 0.80 -1.73 40.77
N ALA A 25 2.04 -1.75 41.25
CA ALA A 25 2.49 -2.67 42.29
C ALA A 25 1.72 -2.45 43.60
N GLU A 26 1.36 -1.20 43.95
CA GLU A 26 0.50 -0.89 45.11
C GLU A 26 -0.90 -1.50 44.97
N ALA A 27 -1.47 -1.46 43.75
CA ALA A 27 -2.76 -2.07 43.46
C ALA A 27 -2.71 -3.61 43.57
N VAL A 28 -1.62 -4.23 43.09
CA VAL A 28 -1.37 -5.68 43.21
C VAL A 28 -1.12 -6.10 44.66
N ALA A 29 -0.38 -5.31 45.44
CA ALA A 29 -0.19 -5.56 46.87
C ALA A 29 -1.54 -5.52 47.63
N SER A 30 -2.39 -4.54 47.31
CA SER A 30 -3.75 -4.43 47.85
C SER A 30 -4.61 -5.64 47.47
N TYR A 31 -4.46 -6.15 46.24
CA TYR A 31 -5.18 -7.32 45.76
C TYR A 31 -4.79 -8.58 46.55
N ARG A 32 -3.48 -8.78 46.74
CA ARG A 32 -2.91 -9.89 47.53
C ARG A 32 -3.36 -9.84 48.98
N GLY A 33 -3.50 -8.63 49.55
CA GLY A 33 -4.02 -8.42 50.89
C GLY A 33 -5.54 -8.59 51.04
N GLY A 34 -6.27 -8.92 49.97
CA GLY A 34 -7.74 -9.05 49.98
C GLY A 34 -8.48 -7.70 50.02
N ALA A 35 -7.78 -6.58 49.83
CA ALA A 35 -8.34 -5.23 49.85
C ALA A 35 -8.85 -4.82 48.46
N TYR A 36 -9.84 -5.54 47.92
CA TYR A 36 -10.29 -5.38 46.53
C TYR A 36 -10.83 -3.98 46.18
N ARG A 37 -11.44 -3.27 47.14
CA ARG A 37 -11.83 -1.86 46.95
C ARG A 37 -10.60 -0.98 46.70
N ALA A 38 -9.55 -1.17 47.50
CA ALA A 38 -8.30 -0.43 47.34
C ALA A 38 -7.64 -0.79 46.02
N THR A 39 -7.61 -2.07 45.62
CA THR A 39 -7.10 -2.48 44.32
C THR A 39 -7.73 -1.71 43.16
N ILE A 40 -9.06 -1.58 43.12
CA ILE A 40 -9.76 -0.87 42.05
C ILE A 40 -9.40 0.63 42.07
N VAL A 41 -9.39 1.25 43.25
CA VAL A 41 -9.03 2.67 43.40
C VAL A 41 -7.59 2.92 42.94
N MET A 42 -6.64 2.10 43.37
CA MET A 42 -5.22 2.24 43.02
C MET A 42 -4.96 1.93 41.54
N SER A 43 -5.67 0.96 40.95
CA SER A 43 -5.58 0.67 39.50
C SER A 43 -6.00 1.88 38.68
N TRP A 44 -7.08 2.57 39.08
CA TRP A 44 -7.53 3.79 38.42
C TRP A 44 -6.51 4.93 38.54
N ILE A 45 -5.93 5.11 39.73
CA ILE A 45 -4.88 6.12 39.96
C ILE A 45 -3.68 5.87 39.02
N ALA A 46 -3.22 4.62 38.93
CA ALA A 46 -2.12 4.24 38.05
C ALA A 46 -2.42 4.53 36.56
N VAL A 47 -3.67 4.29 36.11
CA VAL A 47 -4.11 4.65 34.75
C VAL A 47 -4.04 6.15 34.51
N VAL A 48 -4.54 6.97 35.43
CA VAL A 48 -4.55 8.43 35.26
C VAL A 48 -3.12 8.99 35.20
N PHE A 49 -2.23 8.54 36.08
CA PHE A 49 -0.83 8.97 36.06
C PHE A 49 -0.12 8.57 34.76
N ASP A 50 -0.25 7.31 34.34
CA ASP A 50 0.38 6.85 33.11
C ASP A 50 -0.15 7.58 31.85
N LEU A 51 -1.46 7.85 31.78
CA LEU A 51 -2.03 8.66 30.70
C LEU A 51 -1.47 10.09 30.69
N MET A 52 -1.30 10.71 31.86
CA MET A 52 -0.71 12.05 31.97
C MET A 52 0.76 12.08 31.55
N ASP A 53 1.54 11.07 31.93
CA ASP A 53 2.93 10.96 31.47
C ASP A 53 3.01 10.75 29.96
N LYS A 54 2.09 9.98 29.38
CA LYS A 54 2.01 9.83 27.92
C LYS A 54 1.62 11.13 27.22
N VAL A 55 0.69 11.90 27.77
CA VAL A 55 0.34 13.24 27.26
C VAL A 55 1.56 14.15 27.30
N ARG A 56 2.37 14.09 28.37
CA ARG A 56 3.62 14.85 28.47
C ARG A 56 4.64 14.43 27.42
N ASP A 57 4.87 13.12 27.27
CA ASP A 57 5.78 12.57 26.25
C ASP A 57 5.36 13.03 24.83
N LEU A 58 4.06 12.98 24.53
CA LEU A 58 3.50 13.44 23.24
C LEU A 58 3.65 14.94 23.04
N SER A 59 3.45 15.75 24.09
CA SER A 59 3.66 17.19 24.02
C SER A 59 5.12 17.54 23.75
N ILE A 60 6.07 16.85 24.38
CA ILE A 60 7.52 16.99 24.09
C ILE A 60 7.80 16.59 22.63
N GLY A 61 7.11 15.56 22.13
CA GLY A 61 7.14 15.13 20.73
C GLY A 61 6.47 16.07 19.72
N GLY A 62 5.90 17.20 20.17
CA GLY A 62 5.30 18.22 19.29
C GLY A 62 3.84 17.97 18.88
N GLU A 63 3.12 17.10 19.57
CA GLU A 63 1.69 16.86 19.31
C GLU A 63 0.81 17.99 19.89
N ALA A 64 0.23 18.81 19.02
CA ALA A 64 -0.52 20.00 19.42
C ALA A 64 -1.79 19.69 20.25
N ALA A 65 -2.43 18.53 20.02
CA ALA A 65 -3.53 18.09 20.86
C ALA A 65 -3.06 17.78 22.29
N ALA A 66 -1.91 17.11 22.43
CA ALA A 66 -1.34 16.78 23.73
C ALA A 66 -0.88 18.04 24.48
N SER A 67 -0.28 19.00 23.79
CA SER A 67 0.11 20.29 24.39
C SER A 67 -1.08 21.05 24.97
N ARG A 68 -2.23 21.08 24.26
CA ARG A 68 -3.46 21.71 24.78
C ARG A 68 -4.00 21.02 26.04
N ILE A 69 -3.96 19.69 26.07
CA ILE A 69 -4.39 18.91 27.25
C ILE A 69 -3.44 19.18 28.42
N LEU A 70 -2.12 19.21 28.18
CA LEU A 70 -1.11 19.46 29.19
C LEU A 70 -1.20 20.88 29.76
N GLU A 71 -1.33 21.91 28.91
CA GLU A 71 -1.51 23.30 29.32
C GLU A 71 -2.76 23.47 30.21
N THR A 72 -3.87 22.82 29.83
CA THR A 72 -5.10 22.84 30.63
C THR A 72 -4.85 22.28 32.04
N PHE A 73 -4.09 21.19 32.14
CA PHE A 73 -3.73 20.58 33.41
C PHE A 73 -2.78 21.45 34.25
N GLU A 74 -1.77 22.06 33.62
CA GLU A 74 -0.84 22.98 34.29
C GLU A 74 -1.57 24.21 34.87
N ILE A 75 -2.55 24.75 34.14
CA ILE A 75 -3.42 25.83 34.63
C ILE A 75 -4.15 25.40 35.90
N TYR A 76 -4.77 24.21 35.91
CA TYR A 76 -5.47 23.72 37.09
C TYR A 76 -4.53 23.49 38.27
N GLN A 77 -3.33 22.94 38.04
CA GLN A 77 -2.33 22.79 39.08
C GLN A 77 -1.94 24.16 39.68
N GLN A 78 -1.65 25.17 38.86
CA GLN A 78 -1.29 26.51 39.35
C GLN A 78 -2.43 27.14 40.17
N GLN A 79 -3.68 26.97 39.75
CA GLN A 79 -4.84 27.49 40.47
C GLN A 79 -5.09 26.77 41.81
N ILE A 80 -4.81 25.45 41.89
CA ILE A 80 -4.89 24.71 43.15
C ILE A 80 -3.81 25.19 44.12
N HIS A 81 -2.56 25.37 43.66
CA HIS A 81 -1.47 25.86 44.50
C HIS A 81 -1.70 27.28 45.02
N SER A 82 -2.49 28.10 44.31
CA SER A 82 -2.90 29.44 44.74
C SER A 82 -4.16 29.47 45.62
N GLY A 83 -4.70 28.32 46.02
CA GLY A 83 -5.78 28.20 46.99
C GLY A 83 -7.19 28.38 46.43
N ALA A 84 -7.36 28.36 45.10
CA ALA A 84 -8.67 28.48 44.48
C ALA A 84 -9.50 27.19 44.64
N GLN A 85 -10.48 27.20 45.54
CA GLN A 85 -11.42 26.08 45.75
C GLN A 85 -12.13 25.61 44.47
N GLN A 86 -12.36 26.51 43.52
CA GLN A 86 -12.97 26.21 42.22
C GLN A 86 -12.07 25.29 41.36
N ALA A 87 -10.75 25.41 41.49
CA ALA A 87 -9.78 24.64 40.71
C ALA A 87 -9.73 23.16 41.12
N THR A 88 -10.03 22.86 42.40
CA THR A 88 -10.18 21.47 42.85
C THR A 88 -11.35 20.77 42.16
N LYS A 89 -12.46 21.47 41.94
CA LYS A 89 -13.60 20.93 41.18
C LYS A 89 -13.26 20.70 39.72
N GLN A 90 -12.53 21.63 39.10
CA GLN A 90 -12.11 21.53 37.70
C GLN A 90 -11.10 20.39 37.47
N ALA A 91 -10.17 20.16 38.41
CA ALA A 91 -9.26 19.02 38.34
C ALA A 91 -9.99 17.66 38.47
N LEU A 92 -11.01 17.58 39.33
CA LEU A 92 -11.87 16.39 39.44
C LEU A 92 -12.72 16.17 38.19
N GLU A 93 -13.16 17.24 37.52
CA GLU A 93 -13.86 17.17 36.25
C GLU A 93 -12.94 16.70 35.13
N PHE A 94 -11.70 17.20 35.09
CA PHE A 94 -10.67 16.72 34.17
C PHE A 94 -10.37 15.22 34.33
N GLU A 95 -10.27 14.71 35.56
CA GLU A 95 -10.14 13.27 35.84
C GLU A 95 -11.28 12.45 35.21
N ARG A 96 -12.51 13.01 35.14
CA ARG A 96 -13.65 12.35 34.52
C ARG A 96 -13.57 12.32 33.00
N GLU A 97 -13.03 13.39 32.42
CA GLU A 97 -12.95 13.57 30.97
C GLU A 97 -11.67 13.00 30.34
N ILE A 98 -10.63 12.69 31.13
CA ILE A 98 -9.33 12.29 30.58
C ILE A 98 -9.43 11.11 29.61
N LEU A 99 -10.25 10.10 29.91
CA LEU A 99 -10.47 8.96 29.00
C LEU A 99 -11.06 9.40 27.66
N GLN A 100 -12.00 10.34 27.68
CA GLN A 100 -12.61 10.87 26.46
C GLN A 100 -11.63 11.74 25.67
N LYS A 101 -10.83 12.57 26.36
CA LYS A 101 -9.79 13.38 25.71
C LYS A 101 -8.73 12.50 25.05
N VAL A 102 -8.20 11.49 25.75
CA VAL A 102 -7.18 10.60 25.18
C VAL A 102 -7.74 9.69 24.08
N PHE A 103 -9.03 9.37 24.11
CA PHE A 103 -9.71 8.64 23.04
C PHE A 103 -9.95 9.52 21.80
N ASN A 104 -10.63 10.66 21.98
CA ASN A 104 -11.04 11.53 20.87
C ASN A 104 -9.88 12.33 20.28
N ASP A 105 -9.03 12.90 21.12
CA ASP A 105 -8.03 13.89 20.71
C ASP A 105 -6.67 13.23 20.41
N LEU A 106 -6.34 12.13 21.10
CA LEU A 106 -5.03 11.46 20.99
C LEU A 106 -5.12 10.03 20.47
N SER A 107 -6.31 9.43 20.39
CA SER A 107 -6.51 8.03 19.98
C SER A 107 -5.59 7.03 20.70
N LEU A 108 -5.29 7.26 21.98
CA LEU A 108 -4.41 6.38 22.78
C LEU A 108 -5.06 5.05 23.18
N ILE A 109 -6.38 4.98 23.09
CA ILE A 109 -7.19 3.80 23.38
C ILE A 109 -8.25 3.63 22.30
N ASP A 110 -8.70 2.40 22.06
CA ASP A 110 -9.82 2.09 21.16
C ASP A 110 -11.19 2.12 21.88
N ALA A 111 -12.29 1.90 21.14
CA ALA A 111 -13.65 1.98 21.69
C ALA A 111 -13.96 0.88 22.73
N GLN A 112 -13.39 -0.31 22.56
CA GLN A 112 -13.57 -1.41 23.50
C GLN A 112 -12.76 -1.15 24.78
N GLN A 113 -11.52 -0.68 24.62
CA GLN A 113 -10.65 -0.26 25.72
C GLN A 113 -11.26 0.90 26.51
N LEU A 114 -11.84 1.89 25.83
CA LEU A 114 -12.58 2.99 26.46
C LEU A 114 -13.72 2.44 27.33
N THR A 115 -14.53 1.52 26.79
CA THR A 115 -15.63 0.89 27.54
C THR A 115 -15.12 0.17 28.79
N ASP A 116 -14.01 -0.56 28.69
CA ASP A 116 -13.41 -1.29 29.82
C ASP A 116 -12.86 -0.34 30.89
N LEU A 117 -12.22 0.76 30.48
CA LEU A 117 -11.66 1.76 31.39
C LEU A 117 -12.74 2.64 32.04
N GLU A 118 -13.84 2.92 31.34
CA GLU A 118 -15.01 3.57 31.91
C GLU A 118 -15.64 2.71 33.01
N ARG A 119 -15.70 1.38 32.84
CA ARG A 119 -16.16 0.47 33.91
C ARG A 119 -15.25 0.54 35.13
N LEU A 120 -13.93 0.59 34.95
CA LEU A 120 -12.97 0.79 36.04
C LEU A 120 -13.26 2.10 36.79
N ARG A 121 -13.47 3.20 36.06
CA ARG A 121 -13.82 4.51 36.65
C ARG A 121 -15.10 4.42 37.49
N GLU A 122 -16.15 3.80 36.96
CA GLU A 122 -17.42 3.69 37.68
C GLU A 122 -17.33 2.81 38.93
N ASP A 123 -16.60 1.69 38.85
CA ASP A 123 -16.38 0.86 40.03
C ASP A 123 -15.47 1.54 41.05
N ARG A 124 -14.49 2.36 40.62
CA ARG A 124 -13.72 3.22 41.52
C ARG A 124 -14.63 4.21 42.24
N HIS A 125 -15.57 4.85 41.53
CA HIS A 125 -16.54 5.76 42.14
C HIS A 125 -17.38 5.04 43.21
N ARG A 126 -17.86 3.83 42.93
CA ARG A 126 -18.60 2.99 43.89
C ARG A 126 -17.73 2.54 45.07
N CYS A 127 -16.44 2.31 44.86
CA CYS A 127 -15.50 1.95 45.92
C CYS A 127 -15.15 3.12 46.83
N ALA A 128 -15.07 4.34 46.30
CA ALA A 128 -14.65 5.54 47.05
C ALA A 128 -15.82 6.20 47.82
N HIS A 129 -17.05 6.12 47.31
CA HIS A 129 -18.21 6.74 47.93
C HIS A 129 -19.06 5.75 48.73
N PRO A 130 -19.58 6.14 49.92
CA PRO A 130 -20.57 5.35 50.64
C PRO A 130 -21.79 5.08 49.75
N SER A 131 -22.21 3.83 49.65
CA SER A 131 -23.33 3.44 48.79
C SER A 131 -24.64 3.96 49.39
N PHE A 132 -25.34 4.87 48.70
CA PHE A 132 -26.62 5.43 49.16
C PHE A 132 -27.80 4.43 49.09
N ASN A 133 -27.58 3.22 48.56
CA ASN A 133 -28.63 2.22 48.36
C ASN A 133 -29.05 1.52 49.65
N ARG A 134 -28.18 1.40 50.65
CA ARG A 134 -28.47 0.88 52.00
C ARG A 134 -27.57 1.55 53.03
N VAL A 135 -28.17 2.05 54.11
CA VAL A 135 -27.43 2.66 55.22
C VAL A 135 -26.44 1.64 55.79
N GLY A 136 -25.14 1.91 55.66
CA GLY A 136 -24.06 1.14 56.30
C GLY A 136 -23.38 0.04 55.46
N GLU A 137 -23.83 -0.25 54.24
CA GLU A 137 -23.19 -1.26 53.38
C GLU A 137 -22.32 -0.60 52.30
N ALA A 138 -21.00 -0.67 52.46
CA ALA A 138 -20.06 -0.26 51.41
C ALA A 138 -20.01 -1.30 50.28
N PHE A 139 -19.81 -0.85 49.04
CA PHE A 139 -19.59 -1.74 47.90
C PHE A 139 -18.40 -2.69 48.15
N ARG A 140 -18.63 -4.00 48.01
CA ARG A 140 -17.62 -5.05 48.16
C ARG A 140 -17.43 -5.78 46.81
N PRO A 141 -16.47 -5.35 45.98
CA PRO A 141 -16.18 -6.04 44.72
C PRO A 141 -15.59 -7.44 45.00
N PRO A 142 -15.92 -8.46 44.20
CA PRO A 142 -15.25 -9.75 44.27
C PRO A 142 -13.81 -9.67 43.75
N ALA A 143 -12.98 -10.65 44.12
CA ALA A 143 -11.60 -10.75 43.67
C ALA A 143 -11.49 -10.72 42.13
N GLU A 144 -12.34 -11.47 41.43
CA GLU A 144 -12.32 -11.54 39.97
C GLU A 144 -12.55 -10.19 39.29
N LEU A 145 -13.40 -9.34 39.87
CA LEU A 145 -13.65 -8.00 39.33
C LEU A 145 -12.43 -7.09 39.53
N ALA A 146 -11.81 -7.12 40.71
CA ALA A 146 -10.58 -6.37 40.97
C ALA A 146 -9.42 -6.85 40.06
N ARG A 147 -9.36 -8.15 39.80
CA ARG A 147 -8.36 -8.76 38.90
C ARG A 147 -8.57 -8.36 37.43
N LEU A 148 -9.82 -8.32 36.98
CA LEU A 148 -10.17 -7.85 35.64
C LEU A 148 -9.70 -6.41 35.43
N HIS A 149 -9.98 -5.52 36.39
CA HIS A 149 -9.57 -4.12 36.34
C HIS A 149 -8.06 -3.94 36.33
N LEU A 150 -7.32 -4.69 37.14
CA LEU A 150 -5.85 -4.73 37.12
C LEU A 150 -5.31 -5.10 35.73
N ARG A 151 -5.82 -6.21 35.17
CA ARG A 151 -5.39 -6.71 33.86
C ARG A 151 -5.70 -5.69 32.76
N ASN A 152 -6.90 -5.11 32.76
CA ASN A 152 -7.30 -4.14 31.76
C ASN A 152 -6.51 -2.83 31.87
N ALA A 153 -6.24 -2.34 33.09
CA ALA A 153 -5.38 -1.17 33.29
C ALA A 153 -4.00 -1.38 32.67
N ILE A 154 -3.36 -2.51 32.97
CA ILE A 154 -2.02 -2.83 32.45
C ILE A 154 -2.06 -3.02 30.94
N ALA A 155 -2.95 -3.87 30.44
CA ALA A 155 -2.99 -4.25 29.03
C ALA A 155 -3.38 -3.07 28.12
N HIS A 156 -4.36 -2.26 28.53
CA HIS A 156 -4.90 -1.19 27.67
C HIS A 156 -4.12 0.11 27.82
N VAL A 157 -3.49 0.34 28.97
CA VAL A 157 -2.81 1.61 29.27
C VAL A 157 -1.34 1.36 29.62
N LEU A 158 -1.01 0.86 30.81
CA LEU A 158 0.37 0.98 31.34
C LEU A 158 1.46 0.24 30.52
N SER A 159 1.08 -0.77 29.73
CA SER A 159 2.00 -1.48 28.82
C SER A 159 2.12 -0.85 27.43
N GLN A 160 1.22 0.06 27.08
CA GLN A 160 1.16 0.69 25.76
C GLN A 160 2.09 1.92 25.69
N PRO A 161 2.77 2.17 24.55
CA PRO A 161 3.62 3.35 24.37
C PRO A 161 2.81 4.66 24.15
N PRO A 162 3.41 5.85 24.39
CA PRO A 162 2.83 7.18 24.13
C PRO A 162 2.88 7.53 22.64
N VAL A 163 2.37 6.68 21.77
CA VAL A 163 2.45 6.92 20.32
C VAL A 163 1.06 6.69 19.76
N GLN A 164 0.45 7.70 19.13
CA GLN A 164 -0.09 7.56 17.76
C GLN A 164 -0.84 8.78 17.20
N GLY A 165 -0.90 8.81 15.87
CA GLY A 165 -1.53 9.83 15.04
C GLY A 165 -0.52 10.44 14.10
N LYS A 166 -0.10 11.67 14.39
CA LYS A 166 0.78 12.46 13.51
C LYS A 166 2.25 12.09 13.64
N ALA A 167 2.78 11.97 14.86
CA ALA A 167 4.18 11.60 15.07
C ALA A 167 4.52 10.19 14.53
N ALA A 168 3.61 9.23 14.70
CA ALA A 168 3.76 7.89 14.12
C ALA A 168 3.75 7.92 12.59
N LEU A 169 2.88 8.74 11.99
CA LEU A 169 2.83 8.94 10.56
C LEU A 169 4.11 9.59 10.04
N GLU A 170 4.61 10.63 10.69
CA GLU A 170 5.86 11.31 10.29
C GLU A 170 7.09 10.39 10.46
N ALA A 171 7.10 9.54 11.49
CA ALA A 171 8.13 8.51 11.64
C ALA A 171 8.08 7.48 10.50
N LEU A 172 6.87 7.04 10.09
CA LEU A 172 6.70 6.16 8.94
C LEU A 172 7.12 6.83 7.63
N LYS A 173 6.78 8.10 7.45
CA LYS A 173 7.23 8.89 6.30
C LYS A 173 8.74 8.97 6.23
N THR A 174 9.37 9.37 7.33
CA THR A 174 10.83 9.45 7.45
C THR A 174 11.49 8.10 7.20
N LEU A 175 10.89 7.01 7.71
CA LEU A 175 11.37 5.66 7.48
C LEU A 175 11.33 5.28 5.99
N VAL A 176 10.20 5.50 5.30
CA VAL A 176 10.03 5.12 3.88
C VAL A 176 10.81 6.03 2.93
N SER A 177 10.94 7.32 3.23
CA SER A 177 11.75 8.26 2.46
C SER A 177 13.25 8.04 2.63
N SER A 178 13.68 7.17 3.55
CA SER A 178 15.09 6.88 3.77
C SER A 178 15.70 6.09 2.60
N ALA A 179 16.91 6.47 2.20
CA ALA A 179 17.70 5.73 1.21
C ALA A 179 18.00 4.28 1.65
N TYR A 180 17.91 3.98 2.95
CA TYR A 180 18.14 2.65 3.53
C TYR A 180 16.87 1.79 3.62
N PHE A 181 15.71 2.34 3.25
CA PHE A 181 14.48 1.55 3.17
C PHE A 181 14.50 0.68 1.90
N PRO A 182 14.33 -0.65 2.03
CA PRO A 182 14.48 -1.56 0.91
C PRO A 182 13.26 -1.51 -0.02
N THR A 183 13.49 -1.76 -1.31
CA THR A 183 12.44 -2.01 -2.31
C THR A 183 12.07 -3.50 -2.41
N ASP A 184 12.86 -4.38 -1.79
CA ASP A 184 12.52 -5.79 -1.63
C ASP A 184 11.36 -5.95 -0.63
N LEU A 185 10.26 -6.56 -1.10
CA LEU A 185 9.02 -6.69 -0.32
C LEU A 185 9.22 -7.43 1.01
N ALA A 186 10.05 -8.47 1.06
CA ALA A 186 10.25 -9.26 2.28
C ALA A 186 11.03 -8.47 3.34
N LYS A 187 12.10 -7.77 2.93
CA LYS A 187 12.89 -6.91 3.82
C LYS A 187 12.08 -5.68 4.28
N ALA A 188 11.35 -5.05 3.37
CA ALA A 188 10.50 -3.90 3.68
C ALA A 188 9.38 -4.28 4.67
N LYS A 189 8.75 -5.44 4.48
CA LYS A 189 7.72 -5.96 5.39
C LYS A 189 8.27 -6.16 6.80
N THR A 190 9.49 -6.65 6.92
CA THR A 190 10.17 -6.82 8.22
C THR A 190 10.43 -5.48 8.91
N GLN A 191 10.94 -4.48 8.18
CA GLN A 191 11.17 -3.14 8.75
C GLN A 191 9.87 -2.44 9.15
N LEU A 192 8.83 -2.48 8.31
CA LEU A 192 7.54 -1.89 8.62
C LEU A 192 6.87 -2.58 9.82
N ALA A 193 6.96 -3.92 9.93
CA ALA A 193 6.43 -4.65 11.08
C ALA A 193 7.13 -4.28 12.41
N SER A 194 8.39 -3.87 12.37
CA SER A 194 9.12 -3.36 13.55
C SER A 194 8.81 -1.90 13.90
N SER A 195 8.05 -1.20 13.06
CA SER A 195 7.68 0.20 13.22
C SER A 195 6.27 0.35 13.82
N ALA A 196 5.69 1.56 13.75
CA ALA A 196 4.31 1.82 14.16
C ALA A 196 3.25 0.99 13.40
N LEU A 197 3.62 0.32 12.31
CA LEU A 197 2.76 -0.63 11.57
C LEU A 197 2.74 -2.05 12.13
N GLY A 198 3.50 -2.38 13.18
CA GLY A 198 3.37 -3.68 13.86
C GLY A 198 2.01 -3.85 14.56
N HIS A 199 1.55 -2.78 15.21
CA HIS A 199 0.25 -2.71 15.89
C HIS A 199 -0.43 -1.34 15.65
N PRO A 200 -0.84 -1.04 14.41
CA PRO A 200 -1.34 0.28 14.06
C PRO A 200 -2.82 0.44 14.43
N THR A 201 -3.23 1.65 14.78
CA THR A 201 -4.66 2.01 14.78
C THR A 201 -5.20 2.05 13.35
N PRO A 202 -6.52 1.85 13.14
CA PRO A 202 -7.14 2.02 11.83
C PRO A 202 -6.92 3.41 11.22
N THR A 203 -6.84 4.45 12.06
CA THR A 203 -6.58 5.83 11.62
C THR A 203 -5.17 5.99 11.08
N LEU A 204 -4.16 5.42 11.75
CA LEU A 204 -2.78 5.46 11.26
C LEU A 204 -2.65 4.79 9.89
N VAL A 205 -3.24 3.60 9.72
CA VAL A 205 -3.24 2.89 8.42
C VAL A 205 -3.85 3.75 7.32
N LYS A 206 -5.02 4.35 7.57
CA LYS A 206 -5.70 5.21 6.59
C LYS A 206 -4.87 6.43 6.22
N ASN A 207 -4.32 7.13 7.20
CA ASN A 207 -3.52 8.33 6.97
C ASN A 207 -2.19 8.01 6.26
N PHE A 208 -1.60 6.85 6.55
CA PHE A 208 -0.40 6.41 5.87
C PHE A 208 -0.65 6.04 4.41
N ILE A 209 -1.77 5.36 4.12
CA ILE A 209 -2.23 5.12 2.74
C ILE A 209 -2.43 6.45 2.00
N ASP A 210 -3.10 7.42 2.63
CA ASP A 210 -3.30 8.74 2.02
C ASP A 210 -1.97 9.41 1.70
N ALA A 211 -1.04 9.41 2.66
CA ALA A 211 0.29 9.99 2.47
C ALA A 211 1.05 9.32 1.32
N LEU A 212 1.04 7.98 1.25
CA LEU A 212 1.70 7.23 0.18
C LEU A 212 1.09 7.52 -1.19
N ILE A 213 -0.24 7.55 -1.29
CA ILE A 213 -0.94 7.76 -2.57
C ILE A 213 -0.78 9.20 -3.06
N PHE A 214 -1.11 10.20 -2.23
CA PHE A 214 -1.03 11.60 -2.64
C PHE A 214 0.42 12.06 -2.77
N GLY A 215 1.30 11.66 -1.84
CA GLY A 215 2.71 12.01 -1.90
C GLY A 215 3.43 11.40 -3.10
N TYR A 216 2.99 10.25 -3.62
CA TYR A 216 3.55 9.70 -4.86
C TYR A 216 3.23 10.56 -6.10
N ILE A 217 2.06 11.21 -6.11
CA ILE A 217 1.55 12.00 -7.24
C ILE A 217 2.00 13.47 -7.16
N GLU A 218 2.01 14.05 -5.97
CA GLU A 218 2.36 15.47 -5.75
C GLU A 218 3.86 15.73 -5.98
N LEU A 219 4.20 16.70 -6.84
CA LEU A 219 5.58 16.99 -7.27
C LEU A 219 6.52 17.41 -6.13
N ASP A 220 5.98 18.11 -5.12
CA ASP A 220 6.76 18.70 -4.04
C ASP A 220 6.88 17.78 -2.80
N ASP A 221 6.31 16.57 -2.85
CA ASP A 221 6.33 15.64 -1.72
C ASP A 221 7.56 14.70 -1.76
N GLY A 222 8.07 14.32 -0.59
CA GLY A 222 9.22 13.43 -0.45
C GLY A 222 8.97 11.99 -0.93
N PHE A 223 7.74 11.63 -1.25
CA PHE A 223 7.36 10.36 -1.87
C PHE A 223 7.20 10.41 -3.39
N HIS A 224 7.36 11.59 -4.02
CA HIS A 224 7.12 11.75 -5.45
C HIS A 224 7.91 10.72 -6.27
N GLN A 225 7.19 9.87 -7.00
CA GLN A 225 7.75 8.78 -7.82
C GLN A 225 8.74 7.85 -7.09
N LEU A 226 8.66 7.75 -5.75
CA LEU A 226 9.61 6.98 -4.94
C LEU A 226 9.25 5.48 -4.94
N PRO A 227 10.11 4.56 -5.40
CA PRO A 227 9.82 3.12 -5.42
C PRO A 227 9.54 2.52 -4.03
N GLN A 228 10.20 3.08 -3.01
CA GLN A 228 9.98 2.72 -1.60
C GLN A 228 8.53 2.97 -1.17
N ALA A 229 7.90 4.05 -1.66
CA ALA A 229 6.51 4.37 -1.35
C ALA A 229 5.56 3.32 -1.95
N LEU A 230 5.78 2.88 -3.19
CA LEU A 230 4.99 1.80 -3.80
C LEU A 230 5.18 0.46 -3.08
N THR A 231 6.42 0.18 -2.65
CA THR A 231 6.75 -1.01 -1.85
C THR A 231 5.98 -1.00 -0.53
N ALA A 232 6.00 0.14 0.18
CA ALA A 232 5.25 0.32 1.42
C ALA A 232 3.73 0.22 1.21
N LEU A 233 3.20 0.82 0.14
CA LEU A 233 1.79 0.78 -0.20
C LEU A 233 1.33 -0.65 -0.51
N THR A 234 2.14 -1.42 -1.24
CA THR A 234 1.90 -2.84 -1.53
C THR A 234 1.83 -3.66 -0.24
N ILE A 235 2.77 -3.45 0.68
CA ILE A 235 2.79 -4.17 1.96
C ILE A 235 1.56 -3.82 2.80
N VAL A 236 1.21 -2.53 2.91
CA VAL A 236 0.05 -2.09 3.70
C VAL A 236 -1.26 -2.62 3.12
N ALA A 237 -1.37 -2.67 1.78
CA ALA A 237 -2.51 -3.26 1.10
C ALA A 237 -2.66 -4.77 1.41
N ASP A 238 -1.55 -5.50 1.50
CA ASP A 238 -1.52 -6.93 1.86
C ASP A 238 -1.80 -7.17 3.35
N THR A 239 -1.06 -6.51 4.25
CA THR A 239 -1.10 -6.81 5.70
C THR A 239 -2.33 -6.24 6.41
N HIS A 240 -2.93 -5.18 5.88
CA HIS A 240 -4.10 -4.50 6.48
C HIS A 240 -5.30 -4.43 5.54
N ARG A 241 -5.48 -5.47 4.71
CA ARG A 241 -6.48 -5.57 3.63
C ARG A 241 -7.86 -5.00 3.97
N GLY A 242 -8.44 -5.39 5.11
CA GLY A 242 -9.79 -4.96 5.52
C GLY A 242 -9.96 -3.44 5.72
N ILE A 243 -8.88 -2.71 6.03
CA ILE A 243 -8.89 -1.25 6.15
C ILE A 243 -8.34 -0.60 4.88
N ALA A 244 -7.35 -1.24 4.25
CA ALA A 244 -6.62 -0.69 3.13
C ALA A 244 -7.46 -0.65 1.84
N GLU A 245 -8.09 -1.76 1.44
CA GLU A 245 -8.84 -1.82 0.16
C GLU A 245 -9.93 -0.75 0.07
N PRO A 246 -10.82 -0.56 1.10
CA PRO A 246 -11.83 0.49 1.03
C PRO A 246 -11.22 1.90 0.98
N ARG A 247 -10.10 2.12 1.66
CA ARG A 247 -9.46 3.44 1.71
C ARG A 247 -8.75 3.79 0.39
N ILE A 248 -8.05 2.81 -0.18
CA ILE A 248 -7.37 2.94 -1.47
C ILE A 248 -8.40 3.19 -2.57
N GLY A 249 -9.46 2.38 -2.65
CA GLY A 249 -10.55 2.58 -3.60
C GLY A 249 -11.21 3.97 -3.46
N GLN A 250 -11.38 4.46 -2.23
CA GLN A 250 -11.87 5.82 -1.99
C GLN A 250 -10.90 6.89 -2.52
N GLN A 251 -9.58 6.74 -2.35
CA GLN A 251 -8.62 7.73 -2.85
C GLN A 251 -8.50 7.68 -4.37
N PHE A 252 -8.50 6.50 -4.98
CA PHE A 252 -8.52 6.36 -6.43
C PHE A 252 -9.73 7.05 -7.05
N ARG A 253 -10.93 6.87 -6.48
CA ARG A 253 -12.13 7.61 -6.92
C ARG A 253 -11.91 9.12 -6.88
N LYS A 254 -11.24 9.66 -5.85
CA LYS A 254 -10.96 11.10 -5.78
C LYS A 254 -9.94 11.54 -6.82
N ILE A 255 -8.87 10.76 -7.01
CA ILE A 255 -7.82 11.07 -7.99
C ILE A 255 -8.42 11.10 -9.38
N PHE A 256 -9.12 10.04 -9.78
CA PHE A 256 -9.74 9.97 -11.09
C PHE A 256 -10.87 10.99 -11.24
N HIS A 257 -11.76 11.16 -10.24
CA HIS A 257 -12.84 12.15 -10.35
C HIS A 257 -12.31 13.59 -10.51
N LYS A 258 -11.20 13.93 -9.84
CA LYS A 258 -10.57 15.25 -9.99
C LYS A 258 -9.80 15.38 -11.30
N ALA A 259 -9.22 14.28 -11.78
CA ALA A 259 -8.42 14.27 -12.99
C ALA A 259 -9.23 14.77 -14.19
N ASN A 260 -8.89 15.97 -14.63
CA ASN A 260 -9.22 16.47 -15.97
C ASN A 260 -8.35 15.76 -17.03
N ASP A 261 -8.49 16.16 -18.29
CA ASP A 261 -7.73 15.54 -19.40
C ASP A 261 -6.21 15.70 -19.23
N GLU A 262 -5.75 16.78 -18.59
CA GLU A 262 -4.32 17.05 -18.34
C GLU A 262 -3.75 16.22 -17.17
N GLU A 263 -4.58 15.85 -16.20
CA GLU A 263 -4.17 15.11 -14.99
C GLU A 263 -4.34 13.58 -15.13
N LEU A 264 -5.13 13.13 -16.12
CA LEU A 264 -5.38 11.71 -16.37
C LEU A 264 -4.10 10.91 -16.70
N PRO A 265 -3.14 11.40 -17.50
CA PRO A 265 -1.88 10.69 -17.74
C PRO A 265 -1.14 10.36 -16.44
N THR A 266 -1.12 11.29 -15.47
CA THR A 266 -0.46 11.08 -14.16
C THR A 266 -1.16 10.00 -13.34
N ALA A 267 -2.50 9.98 -13.36
CA ALA A 267 -3.27 8.94 -12.69
C ALA A 267 -3.03 7.55 -13.32
N VAL A 268 -2.95 7.49 -14.65
CA VAL A 268 -2.63 6.25 -15.38
C VAL A 268 -1.20 5.80 -15.10
N ALA A 269 -0.24 6.72 -15.10
CA ALA A 269 1.16 6.42 -14.75
C ALA A 269 1.29 5.84 -13.34
N PHE A 270 0.49 6.31 -12.38
CA PHE A 270 0.46 5.72 -11.04
C PHE A 270 -0.08 4.28 -11.03
N VAL A 271 -1.16 4.02 -11.77
CA VAL A 271 -1.71 2.65 -11.93
C VAL A 271 -0.69 1.74 -12.61
N ALA A 272 0.01 2.25 -13.62
CA ALA A 272 1.05 1.52 -14.34
C ALA A 272 2.21 1.17 -13.41
N ALA A 273 2.69 2.13 -12.62
CA ALA A 273 3.78 1.93 -11.66
C ALA A 273 3.42 0.94 -10.53
N TRP A 274 2.13 0.82 -10.19
CA TRP A 274 1.65 -0.13 -9.19
C TRP A 274 0.52 -1.02 -9.74
N PRO A 275 0.84 -2.13 -10.45
CA PRO A 275 -0.16 -2.97 -11.11
C PRO A 275 -1.27 -3.51 -10.20
N ALA A 276 -1.00 -3.73 -8.91
CA ALA A 276 -2.01 -4.14 -7.93
C ALA A 276 -3.12 -3.09 -7.72
N ALA A 277 -2.89 -1.83 -8.12
CA ALA A 277 -3.91 -0.79 -8.16
C ALA A 277 -5.08 -1.16 -9.06
N TRP A 278 -4.84 -1.89 -10.16
CA TRP A 278 -5.86 -2.25 -11.14
C TRP A 278 -7.05 -2.97 -10.48
N ASP A 279 -6.76 -3.93 -9.61
CA ASP A 279 -7.78 -4.70 -8.90
C ASP A 279 -8.59 -3.86 -7.91
N LEU A 280 -8.02 -2.74 -7.44
CA LEU A 280 -8.63 -1.82 -6.48
C LEU A 280 -9.43 -0.68 -7.14
N LEU A 281 -9.30 -0.49 -8.45
CA LEU A 281 -10.13 0.44 -9.22
C LEU A 281 -11.54 -0.13 -9.40
N ASP A 282 -12.53 0.75 -9.35
CA ASP A 282 -13.89 0.41 -9.78
C ASP A 282 -14.02 0.40 -11.31
N ALA A 283 -15.10 -0.19 -11.81
CA ALA A 283 -15.33 -0.36 -13.24
C ALA A 283 -15.23 0.96 -14.02
N ALA A 284 -15.81 2.05 -13.50
CA ALA A 284 -15.77 3.35 -14.14
C ALA A 284 -14.34 3.89 -14.33
N ASN A 285 -13.46 3.71 -13.34
CA ASN A 285 -12.07 4.17 -13.47
C ASN A 285 -11.22 3.23 -14.34
N ARG A 286 -11.52 1.91 -14.36
CA ARG A 286 -10.91 0.98 -15.32
C ARG A 286 -11.28 1.33 -16.77
N ASP A 287 -12.54 1.69 -17.01
CA ASP A 287 -12.99 2.15 -18.32
C ASP A 287 -12.26 3.43 -18.75
N ARG A 288 -12.01 4.37 -17.82
CA ARG A 288 -11.23 5.58 -18.11
C ARG A 288 -9.77 5.30 -18.47
N VAL A 289 -9.11 4.37 -17.76
CA VAL A 289 -7.74 3.94 -18.10
C VAL A 289 -7.72 3.28 -19.48
N THR A 290 -8.72 2.45 -19.77
CA THR A 290 -8.84 1.78 -21.08
C THR A 290 -9.04 2.80 -22.20
N HIS A 291 -9.94 3.77 -22.00
CA HIS A 291 -10.18 4.83 -22.98
C HIS A 291 -8.96 5.74 -23.18
N PHE A 292 -8.20 6.00 -22.12
CA PHE A 292 -6.90 6.68 -22.23
C PHE A 292 -5.93 5.90 -23.13
N ILE A 293 -5.81 4.58 -22.95
CA ILE A 293 -4.95 3.73 -23.80
C ILE A 293 -5.36 3.82 -25.28
N GLU A 294 -6.67 3.80 -25.55
CA GLU A 294 -7.21 3.89 -26.91
C GLU A 294 -6.99 5.26 -27.57
N GLY A 295 -7.06 6.35 -26.79
CA GLY A 295 -7.12 7.72 -27.31
C GLY A 295 -5.84 8.55 -27.18
N ALA A 296 -5.02 8.31 -26.16
CA ALA A 296 -3.93 9.21 -25.77
C ALA A 296 -2.82 9.33 -26.82
N ASP A 297 -2.22 10.51 -26.93
CA ASP A 297 -1.11 10.71 -27.85
C ASP A 297 0.09 9.84 -27.45
N TYR A 298 0.94 9.49 -28.43
CA TYR A 298 2.10 8.62 -28.19
C TYR A 298 2.97 9.10 -27.03
N ASN A 299 3.22 10.41 -26.93
CA ASN A 299 4.06 10.98 -25.87
C ASN A 299 3.43 10.88 -24.48
N GLU A 300 2.10 10.76 -24.39
CA GLU A 300 1.39 10.63 -23.11
C GLU A 300 1.37 9.17 -22.62
N ILE A 301 1.19 8.22 -23.55
CA ILE A 301 1.09 6.79 -23.22
C ILE A 301 2.45 6.11 -23.10
N GLU A 302 3.44 6.51 -23.90
CA GLU A 302 4.75 5.84 -24.00
C GLU A 302 5.44 5.64 -22.64
N PRO A 303 5.48 6.62 -21.71
CA PRO A 303 6.12 6.43 -20.42
C PRO A 303 5.47 5.36 -19.54
N SER A 304 4.15 5.16 -19.71
CA SER A 304 3.38 4.18 -18.93
C SER A 304 3.36 2.79 -19.58
N PHE A 305 3.61 2.72 -20.90
CA PHE A 305 3.47 1.52 -21.71
C PHE A 305 4.28 0.31 -21.18
N PRO A 306 5.57 0.45 -20.80
CA PRO A 306 6.39 -0.65 -20.28
C PRO A 306 5.84 -1.27 -19.00
N PHE A 307 5.05 -0.52 -18.24
CA PHE A 307 4.48 -0.98 -16.98
C PHE A 307 3.05 -1.47 -17.14
N LEU A 308 2.25 -0.84 -18.02
CA LEU A 308 0.88 -1.25 -18.31
C LEU A 308 0.79 -2.68 -18.89
N VAL A 309 1.82 -3.13 -19.61
CA VAL A 309 1.88 -4.50 -20.16
C VAL A 309 1.85 -5.58 -19.07
N HIS A 310 2.22 -5.24 -17.83
CA HIS A 310 2.18 -6.16 -16.70
C HIS A 310 0.78 -6.32 -16.09
N ILE A 311 -0.22 -5.59 -16.59
CA ILE A 311 -1.63 -5.73 -16.21
C ILE A 311 -2.32 -6.59 -17.29
N PRO A 312 -2.61 -7.88 -17.02
CA PRO A 312 -3.10 -8.82 -18.05
C PRO A 312 -4.37 -8.35 -18.75
N ASP A 313 -5.28 -7.70 -18.01
CA ASP A 313 -6.56 -7.19 -18.51
C ASP A 313 -6.40 -6.07 -19.56
N LEU A 314 -5.25 -5.39 -19.59
CA LEU A 314 -4.96 -4.27 -20.50
C LEU A 314 -4.16 -4.70 -21.74
N VAL A 315 -3.56 -5.89 -21.73
CA VAL A 315 -2.72 -6.39 -22.83
C VAL A 315 -3.46 -6.41 -24.18
N PRO A 316 -4.75 -6.81 -24.27
CA PRO A 316 -5.48 -6.78 -25.55
C PRO A 316 -5.56 -5.38 -26.16
N GLN A 317 -5.88 -4.36 -25.35
CA GLN A 317 -6.02 -2.97 -25.78
C GLN A 317 -4.67 -2.36 -26.11
N LEU A 318 -3.62 -2.69 -25.35
CA LEU A 318 -2.24 -2.29 -25.69
C LEU A 318 -1.81 -2.87 -27.04
N LYS A 319 -2.12 -4.14 -27.32
CA LYS A 319 -1.84 -4.79 -28.61
C LYS A 319 -2.56 -4.11 -29.76
N GLU A 320 -3.82 -3.74 -29.56
CA GLU A 320 -4.59 -2.98 -30.55
C GLU A 320 -3.98 -1.59 -30.77
N ARG A 321 -3.62 -0.90 -29.69
CA ARG A 321 -3.04 0.45 -29.75
C ARG A 321 -1.71 0.50 -30.52
N LEU A 322 -0.87 -0.53 -30.42
CA LEU A 322 0.37 -0.62 -31.19
C LEU A 322 0.14 -0.55 -32.71
N LEU A 323 -1.04 -0.92 -33.21
CA LEU A 323 -1.35 -0.86 -34.63
C LEU A 323 -1.42 0.57 -35.16
N ASP A 324 -1.70 1.56 -34.31
CA ASP A 324 -1.81 2.97 -34.66
C ASP A 324 -0.43 3.65 -34.75
N PHE A 325 0.56 3.16 -34.00
CA PHE A 325 1.87 3.78 -33.89
C PHE A 325 2.66 3.73 -35.21
N ASN A 326 3.38 4.81 -35.51
CA ASN A 326 4.22 4.87 -36.70
C ASN A 326 5.51 4.05 -36.53
N THR A 327 6.31 3.96 -37.60
CA THR A 327 7.53 3.13 -37.62
C THR A 327 8.55 3.53 -36.56
N ASN A 328 8.76 4.82 -36.34
CA ASN A 328 9.75 5.29 -35.38
C ASN A 328 9.29 5.02 -33.93
N GLN A 329 7.98 5.16 -33.68
CA GLN A 329 7.35 4.86 -32.39
C GLN A 329 7.47 3.38 -32.03
N LEU A 330 7.13 2.48 -32.97
CA LEU A 330 7.29 1.03 -32.76
C LEU A 330 8.76 0.63 -32.54
N ALA A 331 9.70 1.26 -33.25
CA ALA A 331 11.12 1.01 -33.08
C ALA A 331 11.63 1.45 -31.70
N ALA A 332 11.11 2.55 -31.15
CA ALA A 332 11.46 3.00 -29.80
C ALA A 332 10.97 2.01 -28.73
N LEU A 333 9.71 1.57 -28.82
CA LEU A 333 9.13 0.60 -27.87
C LEU A 333 9.81 -0.78 -27.92
N LEU A 334 10.40 -1.16 -29.04
CA LEU A 334 11.14 -2.42 -29.18
C LEU A 334 12.39 -2.47 -28.28
N ALA A 335 12.98 -1.31 -27.93
CA ALA A 335 14.15 -1.27 -27.06
C ALA A 335 13.84 -1.85 -25.66
N GLU A 336 12.60 -1.72 -25.20
CA GLU A 336 12.12 -2.22 -23.91
C GLU A 336 11.86 -3.72 -23.95
N GLU A 337 12.64 -4.49 -23.19
CA GLU A 337 12.62 -5.97 -23.22
C GLU A 337 11.22 -6.55 -22.98
N GLY A 338 10.48 -5.97 -22.03
CA GLY A 338 9.13 -6.42 -21.65
C GLY A 338 8.08 -6.19 -22.74
N LEU A 339 8.32 -5.25 -23.66
CA LEU A 339 7.40 -4.92 -24.75
C LEU A 339 7.71 -5.67 -26.05
N ARG A 340 8.95 -6.17 -26.21
CA ARG A 340 9.38 -6.85 -27.45
C ARG A 340 8.36 -7.87 -27.99
N PRO A 341 7.81 -8.80 -27.19
CA PRO A 341 6.89 -9.81 -27.74
C PRO A 341 5.65 -9.18 -28.39
N ILE A 342 5.00 -8.23 -27.70
CA ILE A 342 3.76 -7.61 -28.19
C ILE A 342 4.03 -6.62 -29.34
N VAL A 343 5.21 -5.97 -29.36
CA VAL A 343 5.62 -5.08 -30.44
C VAL A 343 5.94 -5.88 -31.71
N VAL A 344 6.61 -7.03 -31.59
CA VAL A 344 6.89 -7.94 -32.72
C VAL A 344 5.58 -8.47 -33.31
N ASP A 345 4.63 -8.89 -32.48
CA ASP A 345 3.28 -9.28 -32.92
C ASP A 345 2.63 -8.16 -33.76
N ALA A 346 2.65 -6.92 -33.26
CA ALA A 346 2.07 -5.77 -33.93
C ALA A 346 2.77 -5.42 -35.25
N ILE A 347 4.10 -5.53 -35.31
CA ILE A 347 4.90 -5.33 -36.52
C ILE A 347 4.52 -6.35 -37.59
N ILE A 348 4.42 -7.64 -37.24
CA ILE A 348 4.02 -8.70 -38.16
C ILE A 348 2.60 -8.47 -38.65
N ALA A 349 1.65 -8.20 -37.74
CA ALA A 349 0.27 -7.90 -38.10
C ALA A 349 0.17 -6.69 -39.04
N ARG A 350 0.94 -5.62 -38.78
CA ARG A 350 0.98 -4.42 -39.64
C ARG A 350 1.61 -4.73 -41.00
N TYR A 351 2.65 -5.54 -41.06
CA TYR A 351 3.24 -5.96 -42.33
C TYR A 351 2.23 -6.76 -43.17
N LEU A 352 1.54 -7.73 -42.55
CA LEU A 352 0.55 -8.57 -43.20
C LEU A 352 -0.71 -7.81 -43.64
N LYS A 353 -1.03 -6.66 -43.03
CA LYS A 353 -2.11 -5.74 -43.45
C LYS A 353 -1.66 -4.72 -44.51
N SER A 354 -0.59 -5.00 -45.26
CA SER A 354 -0.16 -4.10 -46.35
C SER A 354 -1.18 -4.12 -47.49
N ASN A 355 -1.60 -2.95 -47.94
CA ASN A 355 -2.62 -2.80 -48.99
C ASN A 355 -2.05 -2.33 -50.34
N THR A 356 -0.74 -2.14 -50.43
CA THR A 356 -0.02 -1.88 -51.69
C THR A 356 1.35 -2.53 -51.63
N TYR A 357 1.91 -2.91 -52.79
CA TYR A 357 3.31 -3.39 -52.89
C TYR A 357 4.32 -2.42 -52.27
N ASN A 358 4.12 -1.11 -52.42
CA ASN A 358 5.02 -0.12 -51.82
C ASN A 358 4.93 -0.11 -50.29
N HIS A 359 3.72 -0.24 -49.72
CA HIS A 359 3.56 -0.39 -48.27
C HIS A 359 4.20 -1.68 -47.76
N ALA A 360 4.01 -2.80 -48.45
CA ALA A 360 4.65 -4.07 -48.10
C ALA A 360 6.18 -3.93 -48.09
N ARG A 361 6.76 -3.37 -49.15
CA ARG A 361 8.21 -3.12 -49.25
C ARG A 361 8.74 -2.23 -48.12
N ILE A 362 8.07 -1.11 -47.83
CA ILE A 362 8.47 -0.17 -46.78
C ILE A 362 8.39 -0.83 -45.40
N ARG A 363 7.27 -1.49 -45.08
CA ARG A 363 7.06 -2.17 -43.80
C ARG A 363 8.05 -3.33 -43.63
N ARG A 364 8.29 -4.14 -44.67
CA ARG A 364 9.32 -5.19 -44.64
C ARG A 364 10.68 -4.61 -44.29
N THR A 365 11.10 -3.57 -45.02
CA THR A 365 12.46 -3.02 -44.91
C THR A 365 12.68 -2.27 -43.60
N ARG A 366 11.69 -1.49 -43.15
CA ARG A 366 11.83 -0.60 -41.99
C ARG A 366 11.31 -1.17 -40.67
N LEU A 367 10.41 -2.16 -40.70
CA LEU A 367 9.80 -2.74 -39.49
C LEU A 367 10.19 -4.20 -39.29
N LEU A 368 10.02 -5.05 -40.30
CA LEU A 368 10.18 -6.49 -40.12
C LEU A 368 11.65 -6.94 -40.13
N LEU A 369 12.46 -6.43 -41.06
CA LEU A 369 13.88 -6.78 -41.16
C LEU A 369 14.68 -6.47 -39.87
N PRO A 370 14.48 -5.32 -39.20
CA PRO A 370 15.18 -5.03 -37.94
C PRO A 370 14.83 -5.96 -36.76
N VAL A 371 13.71 -6.69 -36.83
CA VAL A 371 13.22 -7.51 -35.70
C VAL A 371 13.32 -9.01 -35.95
N LEU A 372 14.00 -9.43 -37.02
CA LEU A 372 14.08 -10.84 -37.40
C LEU A 372 14.68 -11.73 -36.31
N ASP A 373 15.69 -11.23 -35.60
CA ASP A 373 16.37 -11.94 -34.52
C ASP A 373 15.50 -12.10 -33.26
N HIS A 374 14.31 -11.48 -33.25
CA HIS A 374 13.32 -11.58 -32.18
C HIS A 374 12.11 -12.44 -32.57
N LEU A 375 12.12 -13.06 -33.76
CA LEU A 375 11.04 -13.95 -34.18
C LEU A 375 11.08 -15.27 -33.40
N THR A 376 9.90 -15.77 -33.06
CA THR A 376 9.70 -17.11 -32.49
C THR A 376 9.24 -18.07 -33.58
N PRO A 377 9.26 -19.40 -33.35
CA PRO A 377 8.67 -20.36 -34.28
C PRO A 377 7.21 -20.05 -34.63
N ASP A 378 6.42 -19.61 -33.65
CA ASP A 378 5.01 -19.24 -33.85
C ASP A 378 4.87 -18.00 -34.73
N HIS A 379 5.74 -17.00 -34.54
CA HIS A 379 5.77 -15.81 -35.40
C HIS A 379 6.06 -16.17 -36.86
N ILE A 380 7.01 -17.08 -37.09
CA ILE A 380 7.37 -17.54 -38.44
C ILE A 380 6.21 -18.30 -39.07
N GLY A 381 5.61 -19.24 -38.33
CA GLY A 381 4.42 -19.97 -38.76
C GLY A 381 3.29 -19.04 -39.18
N TYR A 382 2.97 -18.07 -38.34
CA TYR A 382 1.94 -17.08 -38.59
C TYR A 382 2.27 -16.17 -39.80
N LEU A 383 3.49 -15.64 -39.87
CA LEU A 383 3.96 -14.78 -40.95
C LEU A 383 3.84 -15.46 -42.31
N VAL A 384 4.36 -16.69 -42.44
CA VAL A 384 4.38 -17.44 -43.71
C VAL A 384 2.97 -17.80 -44.15
N THR A 385 2.17 -18.35 -43.23
CA THR A 385 0.80 -18.77 -43.55
C THR A 385 -0.08 -17.58 -43.95
N LYS A 386 0.02 -16.45 -43.22
CA LYS A 386 -0.80 -15.26 -43.49
C LYS A 386 -0.30 -14.42 -44.66
N ALA A 387 0.98 -14.47 -44.99
CA ALA A 387 1.49 -13.81 -46.19
C ALA A 387 0.85 -14.38 -47.47
N ALA A 388 0.58 -15.69 -47.49
CA ALA A 388 -0.12 -16.35 -48.61
C ALA A 388 -1.55 -15.87 -48.83
N GLU A 389 -2.18 -15.28 -47.80
CA GLU A 389 -3.55 -14.76 -47.88
C GLU A 389 -3.61 -13.30 -48.37
N ASN A 390 -2.46 -12.65 -48.61
CA ASN A 390 -2.40 -11.26 -49.06
C ASN A 390 -1.50 -11.09 -50.28
N ASP A 391 -2.10 -10.92 -51.47
CA ASP A 391 -1.42 -10.70 -52.75
C ASP A 391 -0.38 -9.56 -52.70
N GLN A 392 -0.63 -8.50 -51.91
CA GLN A 392 0.30 -7.37 -51.79
C GLN A 392 1.59 -7.70 -51.05
N VAL A 393 1.57 -8.77 -50.25
CA VAL A 393 2.73 -9.35 -49.55
C VAL A 393 3.29 -10.52 -50.35
N TYR A 394 2.43 -11.41 -50.84
CA TYR A 394 2.79 -12.59 -51.63
C TYR A 394 3.58 -12.22 -52.89
N ASP A 395 3.07 -11.28 -53.70
CA ASP A 395 3.69 -10.86 -54.96
C ASP A 395 4.75 -9.75 -54.77
N GLU A 396 5.05 -9.34 -53.53
CA GLU A 396 6.12 -8.36 -53.29
C GLU A 396 7.48 -9.00 -53.60
N THR A 397 8.22 -8.40 -54.52
CA THR A 397 9.51 -8.93 -55.03
C THR A 397 10.58 -9.17 -53.96
N GLY A 398 10.42 -8.60 -52.76
CA GLY A 398 11.31 -8.79 -51.63
C GLY A 398 10.88 -9.87 -50.64
N PHE A 399 9.68 -10.44 -50.75
CA PHE A 399 9.19 -11.48 -49.84
C PHE A 399 9.96 -12.80 -49.98
N PRO A 400 10.28 -13.31 -51.18
CA PRO A 400 11.23 -14.42 -51.36
C PRO A 400 12.55 -14.23 -50.60
N ARG A 401 13.15 -13.05 -50.72
CA ARG A 401 14.42 -12.73 -50.05
C ARG A 401 14.28 -12.70 -48.53
N LEU A 402 13.11 -12.31 -48.02
CA LEU A 402 12.79 -12.36 -46.60
C LEU A 402 12.72 -13.82 -46.12
N LEU A 403 12.06 -14.70 -46.87
CA LEU A 403 11.97 -16.13 -46.52
C LEU A 403 13.36 -16.79 -46.46
N ASN A 404 14.23 -16.49 -47.44
CA ASN A 404 15.63 -16.95 -47.43
C ASN A 404 16.41 -16.39 -46.23
N ARG A 405 16.19 -15.12 -45.88
CA ARG A 405 16.85 -14.52 -44.71
C ARG A 405 16.39 -15.15 -43.40
N ILE A 406 15.11 -15.47 -43.27
CA ILE A 406 14.57 -16.18 -42.09
C ILE A 406 15.13 -17.60 -41.99
N ALA A 407 15.26 -18.32 -43.12
CA ALA A 407 15.88 -19.65 -43.15
C ALA A 407 17.29 -19.65 -42.55
N LYS A 408 18.10 -18.63 -42.86
CA LYS A 408 19.48 -18.47 -42.37
C LYS A 408 19.58 -18.22 -40.86
N LEU A 409 18.52 -17.77 -40.21
CA LEU A 409 18.51 -17.55 -38.75
C LEU A 409 18.37 -18.86 -37.97
N ASN A 410 17.97 -19.95 -38.63
CA ASN A 410 17.84 -21.28 -38.05
C ASN A 410 16.97 -21.32 -36.77
N ILE A 411 15.92 -20.49 -36.72
CA ILE A 411 14.95 -20.43 -35.60
C ILE A 411 14.07 -21.68 -35.57
N ILE A 412 13.78 -22.27 -36.74
CA ILE A 412 13.10 -23.55 -36.93
C ILE A 412 14.02 -24.42 -37.80
N PRO A 413 14.11 -25.75 -37.56
CA PRO A 413 14.87 -26.65 -38.42
C PRO A 413 14.48 -26.49 -39.90
N PHE A 414 15.49 -26.36 -40.78
CA PHE A 414 15.29 -26.06 -42.20
C PHE A 414 14.27 -26.98 -42.89
N ALA A 415 14.31 -28.29 -42.62
CA ALA A 415 13.36 -29.25 -43.19
C ALA A 415 11.91 -28.94 -42.82
N ALA A 416 11.64 -28.55 -41.56
CA ALA A 416 10.30 -28.17 -41.11
C ALA A 416 9.88 -26.80 -41.67
N TYR A 417 10.82 -25.86 -41.75
CA TYR A 417 10.58 -24.55 -42.35
C TYR A 417 10.27 -24.65 -43.86
N LYS A 418 11.01 -25.49 -44.61
CA LYS A 418 10.77 -25.76 -46.02
C LYS A 418 9.35 -26.31 -46.26
N VAL A 419 8.94 -27.30 -45.48
CA VAL A 419 7.57 -27.85 -45.54
C VAL A 419 6.50 -26.79 -45.28
N LEU A 420 6.71 -25.90 -44.30
CA LEU A 420 5.80 -24.80 -43.99
C LEU A 420 5.69 -23.81 -45.17
N VAL A 421 6.83 -23.41 -45.76
CA VAL A 421 6.90 -22.43 -46.85
C VAL A 421 6.25 -22.98 -48.12
N GLU A 422 6.62 -24.19 -48.54
CA GLU A 422 6.05 -24.85 -49.71
C GLU A 422 4.55 -25.15 -49.52
N GLY A 423 4.18 -25.63 -48.33
CA GLY A 423 2.78 -25.90 -47.97
C GLY A 423 1.89 -24.65 -47.95
N SER A 424 2.48 -23.46 -47.84
CA SER A 424 1.78 -22.17 -47.90
C SER A 424 1.74 -21.57 -49.31
N GLY A 425 2.21 -22.29 -50.34
CA GLY A 425 2.13 -21.85 -51.74
C GLY A 425 3.35 -21.08 -52.25
N PHE A 426 4.46 -21.09 -51.52
CA PHE A 426 5.75 -20.51 -51.94
C PHE A 426 6.69 -21.63 -52.40
N THR A 427 6.52 -22.10 -53.63
CA THR A 427 7.34 -23.19 -54.22
C THR A 427 8.64 -22.67 -54.84
N ASP A 428 9.74 -23.39 -54.65
CA ASP A 428 11.07 -23.09 -55.22
C ASP A 428 11.61 -21.69 -54.84
N VAL A 429 11.18 -21.15 -53.70
CA VAL A 429 11.54 -19.81 -53.22
C VAL A 429 12.76 -19.84 -52.28
N LEU A 430 13.00 -20.98 -51.65
CA LEU A 430 14.13 -21.17 -50.74
C LEU A 430 15.35 -21.62 -51.55
N ASP A 431 16.44 -20.86 -51.44
CA ASP A 431 17.71 -21.22 -52.05
C ASP A 431 18.27 -22.43 -51.28
N GLU A 432 18.23 -23.61 -51.90
CA GLU A 432 18.93 -24.80 -51.41
C GLU A 432 20.38 -24.72 -51.85
N GLU A 433 21.28 -23.94 -51.21
CA GLU A 433 22.70 -24.13 -51.51
C GLU A 433 23.68 -23.62 -50.42
N GLU A 434 24.68 -24.48 -50.18
CA GLU A 434 26.05 -24.24 -49.66
C GLU A 434 26.31 -24.16 -48.14
N GLU A 435 26.50 -25.35 -47.52
CA GLU A 435 27.69 -25.58 -46.69
C GLU A 435 28.94 -25.44 -47.58
N SER A 436 29.40 -24.22 -47.85
CA SER A 436 30.78 -24.01 -48.28
C SER A 436 31.24 -22.60 -47.94
N ASP A 437 32.25 -22.55 -47.08
CA ASP A 437 33.36 -21.60 -47.05
C ASP A 437 33.03 -20.14 -47.38
N GLU A 438 33.08 -19.27 -46.36
CA GLU A 438 34.20 -18.34 -46.19
C GLU A 438 34.05 -17.50 -44.91
N THR A 439 35.22 -17.27 -44.31
CA THR A 439 35.61 -16.56 -43.09
C THR A 439 34.86 -15.30 -42.67
#